data_AF-A0A7C3TJ02-F1
#
_entry.id   AF-A0A7C3TJ02-F1
#
_cell.length_a   1.000
_cell.length_b   1.000
_cell.length_c   1.000
_cell.angle_alpha   90.00
_cell.angle_beta   90.00
_cell.angle_gamma   90.00
#
_symmetry.space_group_name_H-M   'P 1'
#
loop_
_entity.id
_entity.type
_entity.pdbx_description
1 polymer ?
#
loop_
_entity_poly.entity_id
_entity_poly.type
_entity_poly.pdbx_seq_one_letter_code
_entity_poly.pdbx_strand_id
1 'polypeptide(L)'
;RGMASLEAMEKGGSKRYFAEDSKILVAQGVSGAVVDKGSMFDYVPYLVQGLKHAFQDMGVRTIKELHEKLYKEELRFELRSLSAQIEGGVHTIYSYKEPKYL
;
A
#
# COMPACT_ATOMS: atom_id res chain seq x y z
N ARG A 1 -2.31 -7.42 12.27
CA ARG A 1 -3.65 -7.10 12.82
C ARG A 1 -3.98 -5.63 12.60
N GLY A 2 -5.21 -5.31 12.19
CA GLY A 2 -5.68 -3.93 12.09
C GLY A 2 -5.97 -3.33 13.48
N MET A 3 -5.79 -2.03 13.67
CA MET A 3 -6.03 -1.37 14.97
C MET A 3 -7.50 -1.42 15.41
N ALA A 4 -8.42 -1.64 14.47
CA ALA A 4 -9.85 -1.78 14.72
C ALA A 4 -10.32 -3.25 14.89
N SER A 5 -9.39 -4.21 14.97
CA SER A 5 -9.76 -5.59 15.30
C SER A 5 -10.02 -5.74 16.79
N LEU A 6 -10.82 -6.74 17.19
CA LEU A 6 -11.15 -6.99 18.61
C LEU A 6 -9.87 -7.14 19.45
N GLU A 7 -8.90 -7.93 18.98
CA GLU A 7 -7.61 -8.13 19.66
C GLU A 7 -6.78 -6.85 19.85
N ALA A 8 -6.99 -5.84 19.01
CA ALA A 8 -6.32 -4.55 19.12
C ALA A 8 -7.13 -3.59 20.01
N MET A 9 -8.45 -3.60 19.89
CA MET A 9 -9.36 -2.80 20.72
C MET A 9 -9.26 -3.18 22.21
N GLU A 10 -9.20 -4.48 22.52
CA GLU A 10 -9.00 -4.99 23.89
C GLU A 10 -7.65 -4.57 24.49
N LYS A 11 -6.65 -4.28 23.65
CA LYS A 11 -5.30 -3.83 24.07
C LYS A 11 -5.15 -2.31 24.00
N GLY A 12 -6.25 -1.56 24.08
CA GLY A 12 -6.26 -0.09 24.13
C GLY A 12 -6.42 0.59 22.76
N GLY A 13 -6.66 -0.16 21.69
CA GLY A 13 -6.99 0.39 20.37
C GLY A 13 -8.38 1.04 20.31
N SER A 14 -9.25 0.74 21.29
CA SER A 14 -10.64 1.24 21.38
C SER A 14 -10.74 2.76 21.43
N LYS A 15 -9.73 3.45 22.00
CA LYS A 15 -9.65 4.93 22.06
C LYS A 15 -9.83 5.60 20.71
N ARG A 16 -9.14 5.05 19.72
CA ARG A 16 -9.11 5.61 18.37
C ARG A 16 -10.47 5.50 17.66
N TYR A 17 -11.33 4.60 18.14
CA TYR A 17 -12.65 4.32 17.58
C TYR A 17 -13.79 4.73 18.52
N PHE A 18 -13.51 5.59 19.51
CA PHE A 18 -14.49 6.13 20.46
C PHE A 18 -15.29 5.06 21.22
N ALA A 19 -14.67 3.90 21.44
CA ALA A 19 -15.30 2.74 22.05
C ALA A 19 -14.68 2.38 23.42
N GLU A 20 -14.02 3.33 24.11
CA GLU A 20 -13.34 3.07 25.40
C GLU A 20 -14.32 2.60 26.48
N ASP A 21 -15.51 3.24 26.57
CA ASP A 21 -16.53 2.95 27.58
C ASP A 21 -17.67 2.05 27.06
N SER A 22 -17.54 1.54 25.83
CA SER A 22 -18.57 0.71 25.21
C SER A 22 -18.52 -0.72 25.75
N LYS A 23 -19.63 -1.17 26.36
CA LYS A 23 -19.78 -2.57 26.81
C LYS A 23 -19.80 -3.57 25.65
N ILE A 24 -20.25 -3.15 24.47
CA ILE A 24 -20.27 -3.97 23.26
C ILE A 24 -19.30 -3.35 22.26
N LEU A 25 -18.24 -4.10 21.93
CA LEU A 25 -17.26 -3.68 20.93
C LEU A 25 -17.68 -4.19 19.55
N VAL A 26 -17.84 -3.28 18.59
CA VAL A 26 -18.09 -3.60 17.19
C VAL A 26 -16.79 -3.44 16.42
N ALA A 27 -16.22 -4.55 15.97
CA ALA A 27 -14.98 -4.55 15.21
C ALA A 27 -15.17 -3.91 13.83
N GLN A 28 -14.22 -3.05 13.44
CA GLN A 28 -14.15 -2.47 12.08
C GLN A 28 -12.90 -2.92 11.33
N GLY A 29 -12.13 -3.84 11.93
CA GLY A 29 -10.91 -4.37 11.36
C GLY A 29 -10.77 -5.86 11.65
N VAL A 30 -9.86 -6.49 10.92
CA VAL A 30 -9.58 -7.91 11.01
C VAL A 30 -8.19 -8.17 11.58
N SER A 31 -8.04 -9.33 12.22
CA SER A 31 -6.74 -9.89 12.57
C SER A 31 -6.35 -10.93 11.52
N GLY A 32 -5.06 -10.98 11.22
CA GLY A 32 -4.50 -11.85 10.19
C GLY A 32 -2.97 -11.85 10.27
N ALA A 33 -2.37 -12.88 9.67
CA ALA A 33 -0.93 -13.06 9.59
C ALA A 33 -0.43 -12.81 8.16
N VAL A 34 0.82 -12.37 8.03
CA VAL A 34 1.52 -12.19 6.76
C VAL A 34 2.82 -12.99 6.81
N VAL A 35 3.29 -13.44 5.65
CA VAL A 35 4.57 -14.15 5.52
C VAL A 35 5.71 -13.17 5.81
N ASP A 36 6.79 -13.66 6.43
CA ASP A 36 8.01 -12.88 6.64
C ASP A 36 8.61 -12.43 5.30
N LYS A 37 8.92 -11.13 5.21
CA LYS A 37 9.53 -10.50 4.01
C LYS A 37 11.05 -10.30 4.16
N GLY A 38 11.64 -10.69 5.28
CA GLY A 38 13.06 -10.55 5.57
C GLY A 38 13.42 -9.20 6.19
N SER A 39 14.70 -8.85 6.10
CA SER A 39 15.26 -7.67 6.78
C SER A 39 14.76 -6.34 6.20
N MET A 40 14.44 -5.39 7.08
CA MET A 40 14.13 -4.00 6.70
C MET A 40 15.29 -3.32 5.98
N PHE A 41 16.53 -3.71 6.30
CA PHE A 41 17.73 -3.19 5.62
C PHE A 41 17.80 -3.60 4.15
N ASP A 42 17.11 -4.68 3.75
CA ASP A 42 17.01 -5.09 2.35
C ASP A 42 15.75 -4.53 1.68
N TYR A 43 14.63 -4.52 2.41
CA TYR A 43 13.33 -4.14 1.86
C TYR A 43 13.21 -2.63 1.58
N VAL A 44 13.70 -1.78 2.49
CA VAL A 44 13.58 -0.32 2.34
C VAL A 44 14.39 0.19 1.13
N PRO A 45 15.66 -0.20 0.92
CA PRO A 45 16.38 0.20 -0.29
C PRO A 45 15.72 -0.24 -1.59
N TYR A 46 15.10 -1.44 -1.62
CA TYR A 46 14.33 -1.91 -2.77
C TYR A 46 13.17 -0.97 -3.10
N LEU A 47 12.37 -0.58 -2.10
CA LEU A 47 11.25 0.37 -2.27
C LEU A 47 11.74 1.74 -2.77
N VAL A 48 12.84 2.24 -2.19
CA VAL A 48 13.44 3.52 -2.61
C VAL A 48 13.91 3.45 -4.06
N GLN A 49 14.52 2.35 -4.48
CA GLN A 49 14.96 2.19 -5.86
C GLN A 49 13.79 2.11 -6.85
N GLY A 50 12.72 1.38 -6.49
CA GLY A 50 11.49 1.33 -7.29
C GLY A 50 10.86 2.73 -7.46
N LEU A 51 10.81 3.52 -6.38
CA LEU A 51 10.29 4.89 -6.44
C LEU A 51 11.16 5.80 -7.33
N LYS A 52 12.48 5.66 -7.28
CA LYS A 52 13.40 6.40 -8.17
C LYS A 52 13.18 6.08 -9.64
N HIS A 53 12.99 4.80 -9.98
CA HIS A 53 12.66 4.41 -11.36
C HIS A 53 11.31 4.98 -11.79
N ALA A 54 10.28 4.92 -10.94
CA ALA A 54 9.00 5.54 -11.25
C ALA A 54 9.11 7.06 -11.49
N PHE A 55 9.95 7.75 -10.72
CA PHE A 55 10.23 9.17 -10.90
C PHE A 55 10.95 9.45 -12.23
N GLN A 56 11.87 8.57 -12.63
CA GLN A 56 12.53 8.63 -13.94
C GLN A 56 11.53 8.44 -15.08
N ASP A 57 10.65 7.44 -15.01
CA ASP A 57 9.64 7.15 -16.02
C ASP A 57 8.64 8.31 -16.19
N MET A 58 8.28 8.97 -15.08
CA MET A 58 7.45 10.18 -15.09
C MET A 58 8.22 11.46 -15.48
N GLY A 59 9.55 11.41 -15.59
CA GLY A 59 10.39 12.57 -15.90
C GLY A 59 10.41 13.63 -14.78
N VAL A 60 10.43 13.20 -13.52
CA VAL A 60 10.42 14.07 -12.33
C VAL A 60 11.62 13.75 -11.43
N ARG A 61 12.30 14.77 -10.88
CA ARG A 61 13.52 14.57 -10.07
C ARG A 61 13.26 14.59 -8.57
N THR A 62 12.20 15.26 -8.12
CA THR A 62 11.91 15.43 -6.69
C THR A 62 10.42 15.37 -6.39
N ILE A 63 10.07 15.09 -5.13
CA ILE A 63 8.67 15.09 -4.66
C ILE A 63 8.05 16.49 -4.83
N LYS A 64 8.83 17.55 -4.59
CA LYS A 64 8.36 18.92 -4.77
C LYS A 64 7.99 19.19 -6.23
N GLU A 65 8.85 18.80 -7.17
CA GLU A 65 8.58 18.91 -8.60
C GLU A 65 7.34 18.08 -9.01
N LEU A 66 7.16 16.87 -8.44
CA LEU A 66 5.97 16.04 -8.69
C LEU A 66 4.68 16.79 -8.32
N HIS A 67 4.65 17.38 -7.13
CA HIS A 67 3.49 18.16 -6.67
C HIS A 67 3.30 19.45 -7.49
N GLU A 68 4.37 20.14 -7.87
CA GLU A 68 4.28 21.32 -8.72
C GLU A 68 3.68 20.96 -10.09
N LYS A 69 4.11 19.87 -10.74
CA LYS A 69 3.53 19.40 -12.00
C LYS A 69 2.07 18.97 -11.85
N LEU A 70 1.71 18.37 -10.72
CA LEU A 70 0.32 18.04 -10.39
C LEU A 70 -0.55 19.30 -10.33
N TYR A 71 -0.14 20.31 -9.56
CA TYR A 71 -0.93 21.54 -9.38
C TYR A 71 -0.96 22.43 -10.62
N LYS A 72 0.02 22.30 -11.51
CA LYS A 72 0.03 22.96 -12.83
C LYS A 72 -0.73 22.20 -13.92
N GLU A 73 -1.32 21.04 -13.60
CA GLU A 73 -2.03 20.17 -14.54
C GLU A 73 -1.14 19.59 -15.68
N GLU A 74 0.18 19.61 -15.50
CA GLU A 74 1.15 19.01 -16.43
C GLU A 74 1.24 17.48 -16.24
N LEU A 75 1.05 17.02 -15.00
CA LEU A 75 0.96 15.59 -14.69
C LEU A 75 -0.43 15.05 -15.08
N ARG A 76 -0.45 13.95 -15.84
CA ARG A 76 -1.70 13.33 -16.33
C ARG A 76 -1.92 11.98 -15.67
N PHE A 77 -3.18 11.63 -15.46
CA PHE A 77 -3.63 10.34 -14.96
C PHE A 77 -4.62 9.74 -15.95
N GLU A 78 -4.59 8.42 -16.09
CA GLU A 78 -5.53 7.68 -16.93
C GLU A 78 -6.30 6.68 -16.07
N LEU A 79 -7.62 6.67 -16.22
CA LEU A 79 -8.47 5.71 -15.52
C LEU A 79 -8.39 4.35 -16.22
N ARG A 80 -8.34 3.28 -15.42
CA ARG A 80 -8.26 1.92 -15.94
C ARG A 80 -9.51 1.13 -15.59
N SER A 81 -10.12 0.53 -16.61
CA SER A 81 -11.22 -0.42 -16.43
C SER A 81 -10.74 -1.68 -15.69
N LEU A 82 -11.68 -2.48 -15.19
CA LEU A 82 -11.35 -3.75 -14.53
C LEU A 82 -10.55 -4.69 -15.44
N SER A 83 -10.95 -4.80 -16.71
CA SER A 83 -10.22 -5.60 -17.69
C SER A 83 -8.79 -5.09 -17.90
N ALA A 84 -8.62 -3.76 -18.01
CA ALA A 84 -7.29 -3.17 -18.16
C ALA A 84 -6.41 -3.43 -16.94
N GLN A 85 -6.97 -3.46 -15.72
CA GLN A 85 -6.20 -3.77 -14.50
C GLN A 85 -5.75 -5.23 -14.48
N ILE A 86 -6.63 -6.17 -14.85
CA ILE A 86 -6.28 -7.59 -15.00
C ILE A 86 -5.17 -7.77 -16.03
N GLU A 87 -5.29 -7.08 -17.16
CA GLU A 87 -4.30 -7.11 -18.25
C GLU A 87 -2.95 -6.49 -17.86
N GLY A 88 -2.93 -5.49 -16.98
CA GLY A 88 -1.64 -4.95 -16.52
C GLY A 88 -0.94 -5.77 -15.45
N GLY A 89 -1.63 -6.75 -14.87
CA GLY A 89 -1.02 -7.74 -13.99
C GLY A 89 -0.32 -8.84 -14.78
N VAL A 90 0.18 -9.85 -14.07
CA VAL A 90 0.66 -11.07 -14.71
C VAL A 90 -0.55 -11.92 -15.09
N HIS A 91 -0.75 -12.19 -16.38
CA HIS A 91 -1.88 -12.98 -16.88
C HIS A 91 -1.46 -13.90 -18.05
N THR A 92 -2.28 -14.91 -18.35
CA THR A 92 -2.13 -15.82 -19.52
C THR A 92 -0.77 -16.56 -19.60
N ILE A 93 -0.36 -17.20 -18.50
CA ILE A 93 0.86 -18.02 -18.44
C ILE A 93 0.65 -19.27 -17.58
N TYR A 94 1.39 -20.35 -17.86
CA TYR A 94 1.26 -21.63 -17.16
C TYR A 94 1.74 -21.59 -15.70
N SER A 95 2.84 -20.89 -15.43
CA SER A 95 3.41 -20.74 -14.09
C SER A 95 4.25 -19.47 -13.98
N TYR A 96 4.25 -18.84 -12.81
CA TYR A 96 5.06 -17.67 -12.50
C TYR A 96 5.52 -17.68 -11.05
N LYS A 97 6.69 -17.09 -10.81
CA LYS A 97 7.23 -16.88 -9.48
C LYS A 97 7.34 -15.39 -9.23
N GLU A 98 6.63 -14.92 -8.21
CA GLU A 98 6.67 -13.53 -7.79
C GLU A 98 8.09 -13.14 -7.33
N PRO A 99 8.55 -11.92 -7.70
CA PRO A 99 9.79 -11.36 -7.17
C PRO A 99 9.73 -11.24 -5.65
N LYS A 100 10.89 -11.39 -5.02
CA LYS A 100 11.03 -11.49 -3.55
C LYS A 100 10.33 -10.39 -2.73
N TYR A 101 10.21 -9.19 -3.29
CA TYR A 101 9.72 -8.00 -2.58
C TYR A 101 8.42 -7.43 -3.15
N LEU A 102 7.81 -8.13 -4.11
CA LEU A 102 6.47 -7.84 -4.63
C LEU A 102 5.40 -8.47 -3.71
#